data_AF-A0A926DUJ2-F1
#
_entry.id   AF-A0A926DUJ2-F1
#
_cell.length_a   1.000
_cell.length_b   1.000
_cell.length_c   1.000
_cell.angle_alpha   90.00
_cell.angle_beta   90.00
_cell.angle_gamma   90.00
#
_symmetry.space_group_name_H-M   'P 1'
#
loop_
_entity.id
_entity.type
_entity.pdbx_description
1 polymer ?
#
loop_
_entity_poly.entity_id
_entity_poly.type
_entity_poly.pdbx_seq_one_letter_code
_entity_poly.pdbx_strand_id
1 'polypeptide(L)'
;MKTKKVFAAILALALAMGFGTTAFAKENTHTTPGTETIGVEGSYVGTGNLTDRYSVKIEWGEMTFTYNTTGDRTWDPETHTYSVTDTDGWKASGNTVTVTNHSNLPVDVAFSFTKADVNGTYTGTMSVTSQQLAAGVENKPAEADSVQSTLTLDGTLNALQTTSTKLGDITVSLTAVETQP
;
A
#
# COMPACT_ATOMS: atom_id res chain seq x y z
N MET A 1 9.98 41.70 49.54
CA MET A 1 11.29 41.35 50.13
C MET A 1 11.33 39.84 50.32
N LYS A 2 12.48 39.22 49.94
CA LYS A 2 12.89 37.80 50.11
C LYS A 2 12.46 36.82 49.01
N THR A 3 13.24 35.86 48.52
CA THR A 3 14.66 35.70 48.10
C THR A 3 14.66 34.43 47.22
N LYS A 4 15.50 34.42 46.17
CA LYS A 4 15.88 33.31 45.27
C LYS A 4 15.99 31.91 45.91
N LYS A 5 15.78 30.85 45.11
CA LYS A 5 16.66 29.65 45.06
C LYS A 5 16.51 28.90 43.72
N VAL A 6 17.64 28.79 43.02
CA VAL A 6 17.89 28.00 41.81
C VAL A 6 18.19 26.56 42.24
N PHE A 7 17.65 25.56 41.56
CA PHE A 7 18.24 24.22 41.53
C PHE A 7 18.24 23.71 40.09
N ALA A 8 19.44 23.74 39.50
CA ALA A 8 19.78 23.09 38.25
C ALA A 8 19.97 21.59 38.52
N ALA A 9 19.33 20.72 37.72
CA ALA A 9 19.61 19.30 37.67
C ALA A 9 20.39 19.02 36.38
N ILE A 10 21.70 18.85 36.51
CA ILE A 10 22.59 18.41 35.44
C ILE A 10 22.41 16.89 35.32
N LEU A 11 21.73 16.44 34.26
CA LEU A 11 21.66 15.02 33.90
C LEU A 11 22.96 14.66 33.18
N ALA A 12 23.95 14.18 33.95
CA ALA A 12 25.18 13.63 33.41
C ALA A 12 24.91 12.25 32.80
N LEU A 13 24.72 12.20 31.48
CA LEU A 13 24.67 10.93 30.73
C LEU A 13 26.11 10.49 30.44
N ALA A 14 26.66 9.66 31.33
CA ALA A 14 27.95 9.01 31.15
C ALA A 14 27.86 7.99 30.01
N LEU A 15 28.27 8.41 28.80
CA LEU A 15 28.38 7.53 27.64
C LEU A 15 29.72 6.76 27.72
N ALA A 16 29.76 5.74 28.58
CA ALA A 16 30.87 4.80 28.67
C ALA A 16 30.43 3.44 28.10
N MET A 17 30.67 3.23 26.80
CA MET A 17 30.83 1.89 26.24
C MET A 17 31.97 1.96 25.22
N GLY A 18 33.14 1.52 25.67
CA GLY A 18 34.27 1.26 24.80
C GLY A 18 34.02 0.01 23.97
N PHE A 19 34.22 0.11 22.66
CA PHE A 19 34.59 -1.01 21.83
C PHE A 19 35.73 -0.55 20.93
N GLY A 20 36.96 -0.68 21.44
CA GLY A 20 38.13 -0.74 20.57
C GLY A 20 38.17 -2.14 19.97
N THR A 21 37.82 -2.28 18.69
CA THR A 21 38.12 -3.51 17.95
C THR A 21 39.63 -3.55 17.76
N THR A 22 40.29 -4.56 18.33
CA THR A 22 41.70 -4.82 18.04
C THR A 22 41.77 -5.52 16.69
N ALA A 23 42.22 -4.81 15.66
CA ALA A 23 42.55 -5.41 14.37
C ALA A 23 43.90 -6.14 14.51
N PHE A 24 43.88 -7.47 14.63
CA PHE A 24 45.10 -8.26 14.49
C PHE A 24 45.43 -8.33 12.99
N ALA A 25 46.56 -7.75 12.59
CA ALA A 25 47.12 -8.02 11.27
C ALA A 25 47.54 -9.50 11.21
N LYS A 26 47.01 -10.24 10.23
CA LYS A 26 47.41 -11.62 9.96
C LYS A 26 48.75 -11.61 9.23
N GLU A 27 49.76 -12.32 9.76
CA GLU A 27 51.08 -12.42 9.14
C GLU A 27 51.02 -13.34 7.90
N ASN A 28 51.37 -12.81 6.72
CA ASN A 28 51.33 -13.53 5.45
C ASN A 28 52.70 -13.44 4.75
N THR A 29 53.54 -14.46 4.90
CA THR A 29 54.85 -14.55 4.19
C THR A 29 54.76 -15.55 3.04
N HIS A 30 55.08 -15.11 1.82
CA HIS A 30 55.15 -15.98 0.64
C HIS A 30 56.58 -16.29 0.23
N THR A 31 56.86 -17.56 -0.06
CA THR A 31 58.16 -18.03 -0.59
C THR A 31 58.12 -18.33 -2.09
N THR A 32 56.96 -18.24 -2.73
CA THR A 32 56.74 -18.39 -4.18
C THR A 32 55.59 -17.47 -4.64
N PRO A 33 55.55 -17.03 -5.91
CA PRO A 33 54.44 -16.20 -6.42
C PRO A 33 53.08 -16.91 -6.27
N GLY A 34 52.07 -16.19 -5.76
CA GLY A 34 50.72 -16.70 -5.52
C GLY A 34 49.70 -15.56 -5.37
N THR A 35 48.42 -15.89 -5.30
CA THR A 35 47.33 -14.94 -5.07
C THR A 35 46.79 -15.13 -3.66
N GLU A 36 46.72 -14.03 -2.90
CA GLU A 36 46.04 -13.99 -1.61
C GLU A 36 44.77 -13.17 -1.70
N THR A 37 43.75 -13.58 -0.94
CA THR A 37 42.52 -12.83 -0.74
C THR A 37 42.42 -12.49 0.74
N ILE A 38 42.28 -11.20 1.05
CA ILE A 38 42.12 -10.68 2.40
C ILE A 38 40.69 -10.16 2.54
N GLY A 39 39.96 -10.63 3.56
CA GLY A 39 38.63 -10.11 3.89
C GLY A 39 38.76 -8.72 4.50
N VAL A 40 37.96 -7.77 4.02
CA VAL A 40 37.87 -6.41 4.57
C VAL A 40 36.54 -6.29 5.30
N GLU A 41 36.59 -5.94 6.59
CA GLU A 41 35.41 -5.71 7.42
C GLU A 41 35.22 -4.21 7.67
N GLY A 42 33.98 -3.76 7.74
CA GLY A 42 33.62 -2.38 8.06
C GLY A 42 32.26 -2.32 8.76
N SER A 43 32.06 -1.31 9.59
CA SER A 43 30.79 -1.04 10.26
C SER A 43 30.41 0.43 10.13
N TYR A 44 29.11 0.71 10.05
CA TYR A 44 28.58 2.07 10.13
C TYR A 44 28.15 2.36 11.57
N VAL A 45 28.61 3.49 12.11
CA VAL A 45 28.16 4.02 13.40
C VAL A 45 27.76 5.48 13.17
N GLY A 46 26.45 5.76 13.27
CA GLY A 46 25.90 7.10 13.16
C GLY A 46 25.03 7.43 14.36
N THR A 47 25.07 8.69 14.81
CA THR A 47 24.17 9.21 15.85
C THR A 47 23.11 10.09 15.20
N GLY A 48 22.04 9.48 14.72
CA GLY A 48 20.88 10.16 14.16
C GLY A 48 19.69 9.23 14.16
N ASN A 49 18.52 9.71 14.57
CA ASN A 49 17.28 8.95 14.44
C ASN A 49 16.92 8.90 12.95
N LEU A 50 16.57 7.71 12.44
CA LEU A 50 15.90 7.62 11.16
C LEU A 50 14.52 8.27 11.31
N THR A 51 14.21 9.24 10.46
CA THR A 51 12.90 9.88 10.46
C THR A 51 11.94 9.06 9.62
N ASP A 52 10.76 8.78 10.18
CA ASP A 52 9.67 8.14 9.47
C ASP A 52 9.24 8.96 8.25
N ARG A 53 9.14 8.30 7.10
CA ARG A 53 8.76 8.92 5.83
C ARG A 53 7.82 8.02 5.05
N TYR A 54 6.58 8.49 4.91
CA TYR A 54 5.56 7.84 4.10
C TYR A 54 5.58 8.36 2.65
N SER A 55 5.58 7.43 1.70
CA SER A 55 5.48 7.70 0.26
C SER A 55 4.78 6.51 -0.41
N VAL A 56 3.47 6.64 -0.64
CA VAL A 56 2.66 5.60 -1.27
C VAL A 56 2.16 6.10 -2.62
N LYS A 57 2.31 5.27 -3.64
CA LYS A 57 1.84 5.53 -5.01
C LYS A 57 0.54 4.75 -5.22
N ILE A 58 -0.50 5.43 -5.72
CA ILE A 58 -1.79 4.81 -6.07
C ILE A 58 -2.04 5.09 -7.55
N GLU A 59 -2.32 4.03 -8.31
CA GLU A 59 -2.59 4.08 -9.75
C GLU A 59 -3.85 3.27 -10.06
N TRP A 60 -4.62 3.70 -11.06
CA TRP A 60 -5.82 2.99 -11.52
C TRP A 60 -5.99 3.14 -13.03
N GLY A 61 -6.71 2.18 -13.62
CA GLY A 61 -7.05 2.21 -15.04
C GLY A 61 -8.28 3.07 -15.35
N GLU A 62 -9.00 2.69 -16.41
CA GLU A 62 -10.15 3.44 -16.93
C GLU A 62 -11.34 3.48 -15.96
N MET A 63 -11.52 2.44 -15.14
CA MET A 63 -12.65 2.28 -14.20
C MET A 63 -14.03 2.38 -14.87
N THR A 64 -14.14 1.86 -16.10
CA THR A 64 -15.40 1.85 -16.85
C THR A 64 -16.05 0.47 -16.83
N PHE A 65 -17.36 0.48 -16.67
CA PHE A 65 -18.18 -0.72 -16.63
C PHE A 65 -19.36 -0.55 -17.58
N THR A 66 -19.62 -1.56 -18.39
CA THR A 66 -20.77 -1.63 -19.30
C THR A 66 -21.63 -2.84 -18.93
N TYR A 67 -22.87 -2.58 -18.54
CA TYR A 67 -23.86 -3.64 -18.36
C TYR A 67 -24.50 -3.94 -19.71
N ASN A 68 -24.31 -5.16 -20.21
CA ASN A 68 -24.88 -5.59 -21.47
C ASN A 68 -26.07 -6.51 -21.19
N THR A 69 -27.14 -6.29 -21.95
CA THR A 69 -28.31 -7.15 -21.97
C THR A 69 -28.51 -7.57 -23.41
N THR A 70 -28.59 -8.87 -23.67
CA THR A 70 -29.14 -9.38 -24.94
C THR A 70 -30.60 -9.74 -24.66
N GLY A 71 -31.55 -9.42 -25.55
CA GLY A 71 -32.97 -9.77 -25.37
C GLY A 71 -33.93 -8.59 -25.28
N ASP A 72 -35.22 -8.90 -25.47
CA ASP A 72 -36.31 -7.93 -25.41
C ASP A 72 -36.57 -7.49 -23.96
N ARG A 73 -36.87 -6.21 -23.78
CA ARG A 73 -37.18 -5.62 -22.47
C ARG A 73 -38.68 -5.68 -22.25
N THR A 74 -39.12 -6.37 -21.21
CA THR A 74 -40.54 -6.42 -20.84
C THR A 74 -40.77 -5.57 -19.60
N TRP A 75 -41.76 -4.66 -19.67
CA TRP A 75 -42.17 -3.85 -18.52
C TRP A 75 -43.08 -4.64 -17.58
N ASP A 76 -42.71 -4.71 -16.30
CA ASP A 76 -43.56 -5.23 -15.25
C ASP A 76 -44.32 -4.08 -14.55
N PRO A 77 -45.66 -3.99 -14.69
CA PRO A 77 -46.46 -2.93 -14.09
C PRO A 77 -46.61 -3.05 -12.57
N GLU A 78 -46.34 -4.20 -11.96
CA GLU A 78 -46.40 -4.37 -10.50
C GLU A 78 -45.14 -3.81 -9.85
N THR A 79 -43.97 -4.24 -10.34
CA THR A 79 -42.67 -3.83 -9.78
C THR A 79 -42.14 -2.53 -10.37
N HIS A 80 -42.74 -2.03 -11.47
CA HIS A 80 -42.27 -0.88 -12.24
C HIS A 80 -40.79 -1.04 -12.69
N THR A 81 -40.44 -2.26 -13.10
CA THR A 81 -39.09 -2.60 -13.59
C THR A 81 -39.14 -3.22 -14.98
N TYR A 82 -38.01 -3.18 -15.69
CA TYR A 82 -37.82 -3.94 -16.92
C TYR A 82 -37.13 -5.26 -16.61
N SER A 83 -37.69 -6.38 -17.06
CA SER A 83 -37.02 -7.67 -17.12
C SER A 83 -36.42 -7.91 -18.51
N VAL A 84 -35.34 -8.69 -18.56
CA VAL A 84 -34.67 -9.13 -19.79
C VAL A 84 -34.68 -10.65 -19.83
N THR A 85 -34.86 -11.24 -21.01
CA THR A 85 -35.11 -12.68 -21.19
C THR A 85 -33.86 -13.53 -21.50
N ASP A 86 -32.68 -12.92 -21.64
CA ASP A 86 -31.46 -13.55 -22.17
C ASP A 86 -30.22 -13.26 -21.29
N THR A 87 -29.01 -13.56 -21.77
CA THR A 87 -27.76 -13.32 -21.03
C THR A 87 -27.49 -11.85 -20.75
N ASP A 88 -27.39 -11.52 -19.47
CA ASP A 88 -26.95 -10.23 -18.95
C ASP A 88 -25.54 -10.33 -18.35
N GLY A 89 -24.77 -9.24 -18.39
CA GLY A 89 -23.50 -9.20 -17.67
C GLY A 89 -22.71 -7.91 -17.75
N TRP A 90 -21.89 -7.69 -16.73
CA TRP A 90 -20.92 -6.61 -16.67
C TRP A 90 -19.69 -6.92 -17.52
N LYS A 91 -19.27 -5.94 -18.32
CA LYS A 91 -17.93 -5.88 -18.91
C LYS A 91 -17.18 -4.72 -18.29
N ALA A 92 -15.96 -4.96 -17.85
CA ALA A 92 -15.11 -3.95 -17.21
C ALA A 92 -13.89 -3.63 -18.08
N SER A 93 -13.44 -2.38 -18.05
CA SER A 93 -12.16 -1.94 -18.64
C SER A 93 -11.34 -1.21 -17.58
N GLY A 94 -10.08 -1.64 -17.41
CA GLY A 94 -9.13 -1.00 -16.49
C GLY A 94 -9.61 -0.90 -15.04
N ASN A 95 -10.32 -1.91 -14.54
CA ASN A 95 -10.96 -1.94 -13.22
C ASN A 95 -10.06 -2.38 -12.07
N THR A 96 -8.74 -2.24 -12.22
CA THR A 96 -7.75 -2.59 -11.18
C THR A 96 -7.10 -1.33 -10.62
N VAL A 97 -7.01 -1.27 -9.29
CA VAL A 97 -6.23 -0.28 -8.54
C VAL A 97 -4.93 -0.94 -8.09
N THR A 98 -3.80 -0.26 -8.27
CA THR A 98 -2.48 -0.67 -7.79
C THR A 98 -2.00 0.30 -6.73
N VAL A 99 -1.49 -0.23 -5.62
CA VAL A 99 -0.88 0.54 -4.54
C VAL A 99 0.54 0.03 -4.33
N THR A 100 1.52 0.94 -4.34
CA THR A 100 2.95 0.62 -4.15
C THR A 100 3.50 1.44 -2.98
N ASN A 101 4.18 0.78 -2.05
CA ASN A 101 4.77 1.43 -0.89
C ASN A 101 6.26 1.73 -1.09
N HIS A 102 6.61 3.01 -1.21
CA HIS A 102 8.00 3.52 -1.23
C HIS A 102 8.42 4.13 0.12
N SER A 103 7.61 3.97 1.17
CA SER A 103 7.91 4.46 2.51
C SER A 103 9.07 3.69 3.14
N ASN A 104 9.74 4.27 4.14
CA ASN A 104 10.70 3.52 4.97
C ASN A 104 10.03 2.75 6.12
N LEU A 105 8.69 2.71 6.16
CA LEU A 105 7.88 1.91 7.08
C LEU A 105 6.85 1.09 6.30
N PRO A 106 6.39 -0.04 6.87
CA PRO A 106 5.26 -0.75 6.30
C PRO A 106 3.97 0.08 6.40
N VAL A 107 3.01 -0.21 5.51
CA VAL A 107 1.71 0.47 5.44
C VAL A 107 0.61 -0.56 5.28
N ASP A 108 -0.45 -0.45 6.07
CA ASP A 108 -1.68 -1.22 5.86
C ASP A 108 -2.56 -0.51 4.82
N VAL A 109 -2.97 -1.26 3.80
CA VAL A 109 -3.84 -0.78 2.71
C VAL A 109 -5.18 -1.50 2.82
N ALA A 110 -6.29 -0.77 2.72
CA ALA A 110 -7.62 -1.35 2.62
C ALA A 110 -8.39 -0.78 1.42
N PHE A 111 -9.18 -1.63 0.76
CA PHE A 111 -10.01 -1.28 -0.39
C PHE A 111 -11.48 -1.52 -0.08
N SER A 112 -12.33 -0.59 -0.46
CA SER A 112 -13.78 -0.75 -0.40
C SER A 112 -14.46 -0.10 -1.60
N PHE A 113 -15.68 -0.54 -1.90
CA PHE A 113 -16.52 0.07 -2.92
C PHE A 113 -17.85 0.49 -2.31
N THR A 114 -18.25 1.73 -2.57
CA THR A 114 -19.54 2.28 -2.17
C THR A 114 -20.35 2.56 -3.43
N LYS A 115 -21.48 1.87 -3.57
CA LYS A 115 -22.42 2.07 -4.68
C LYS A 115 -23.05 3.47 -4.62
N ALA A 116 -23.18 4.12 -5.77
CA ALA A 116 -23.93 5.35 -5.94
C ALA A 116 -25.44 5.09 -5.97
N ASP A 117 -26.23 6.13 -5.68
CA ASP A 117 -27.69 6.13 -5.78
C ASP A 117 -28.13 6.14 -7.25
N VAL A 118 -28.04 4.96 -7.87
CA VAL A 118 -28.39 4.70 -9.27
C VAL A 118 -29.27 3.47 -9.30
N ASN A 119 -30.38 3.55 -10.02
CA ASN A 119 -31.31 2.43 -10.15
C ASN A 119 -30.61 1.17 -10.68
N GLY A 120 -30.77 0.08 -9.95
CA GLY A 120 -30.12 -1.20 -10.20
C GLY A 120 -29.79 -1.89 -8.89
N THR A 121 -29.68 -3.22 -8.92
CA THR A 121 -29.38 -4.04 -7.74
C THR A 121 -27.88 -4.34 -7.60
N TYR A 122 -27.05 -3.76 -8.46
CA TYR A 122 -25.65 -4.14 -8.52
C TYR A 122 -24.89 -3.86 -7.23
N THR A 123 -23.89 -4.68 -6.94
CA THR A 123 -22.94 -4.51 -5.86
C THR A 123 -21.53 -4.58 -6.41
N GLY A 124 -20.55 -4.06 -5.66
CA GLY A 124 -19.15 -4.10 -6.06
C GLY A 124 -18.30 -4.79 -5.01
N THR A 125 -17.41 -5.67 -5.46
CA THR A 125 -16.48 -6.42 -4.60
C THR A 125 -15.05 -6.15 -5.05
N MET A 126 -14.17 -5.85 -4.09
CA MET A 126 -12.74 -5.72 -4.31
C MET A 126 -12.06 -7.09 -4.15
N SER A 127 -11.20 -7.50 -5.08
CA SER A 127 -10.52 -8.79 -5.01
C SER A 127 -9.59 -8.95 -3.80
N VAL A 128 -9.05 -7.81 -3.32
CA VAL A 128 -8.32 -7.70 -2.06
C VAL A 128 -8.99 -6.63 -1.22
N THR A 129 -9.44 -6.97 -0.01
CA THR A 129 -10.07 -6.04 0.93
C THR A 129 -9.06 -5.32 1.81
N SER A 130 -7.99 -5.99 2.21
CA SER A 130 -6.84 -5.36 2.88
C SER A 130 -5.56 -6.16 2.72
N GLN A 131 -4.42 -5.46 2.77
CA GLN A 131 -3.08 -6.04 2.77
C GLN A 131 -2.09 -5.06 3.39
N GLN A 132 -1.17 -5.58 4.20
CA GLN A 132 0.03 -4.84 4.62
C GLN A 132 1.08 -4.90 3.51
N LEU A 133 1.66 -3.75 3.17
CA LEU A 133 2.82 -3.64 2.30
C LEU A 133 4.08 -3.40 3.12
N ALA A 134 5.14 -4.14 2.82
CA ALA A 134 6.43 -3.97 3.47
C ALA A 134 7.02 -2.57 3.20
N ALA A 135 7.94 -2.15 4.07
CA ALA A 135 8.77 -0.97 3.84
C ALA A 135 9.67 -1.15 2.60
N GLY A 136 10.02 -0.04 1.96
CA GLY A 136 10.98 -0.03 0.86
C GLY A 136 12.38 -0.48 1.32
N VAL A 137 13.06 -1.21 0.45
CA VAL A 137 14.45 -1.65 0.67
C VAL A 137 15.42 -0.56 0.23
N GLU A 138 16.42 -0.25 1.07
CA GLU A 138 17.39 0.81 0.81
C GLU A 138 18.11 0.60 -0.53
N ASN A 139 18.23 1.67 -1.33
CA ASN A 139 18.84 1.68 -2.67
C ASN A 139 18.17 0.76 -3.70
N LYS A 140 16.96 0.27 -3.43
CA LYS A 140 16.23 -0.65 -4.31
C LYS A 140 14.80 -0.19 -4.61
N PRO A 141 14.62 0.96 -5.29
CA PRO A 141 13.28 1.53 -5.53
C PRO A 141 12.37 0.64 -6.37
N ALA A 142 12.94 -0.25 -7.21
CA ALA A 142 12.19 -1.17 -8.05
C ALA A 142 11.68 -2.43 -7.31
N GLU A 143 12.16 -2.68 -6.08
CA GLU A 143 11.72 -3.81 -5.23
C GLU A 143 10.64 -3.37 -4.23
N ALA A 144 10.03 -2.19 -4.42
CA ALA A 144 8.96 -1.69 -3.57
C ALA A 144 7.75 -2.64 -3.58
N ASP A 145 7.23 -2.94 -2.39
CA ASP A 145 6.10 -3.86 -2.24
C ASP A 145 4.81 -3.23 -2.78
N SER A 146 3.93 -4.06 -3.35
CA SER A 146 2.71 -3.59 -3.99
C SER A 146 1.56 -4.58 -3.90
N VAL A 147 0.35 -4.04 -3.91
CA VAL A 147 -0.91 -4.80 -3.98
C VAL A 147 -1.75 -4.28 -5.14
N GLN A 148 -2.43 -5.21 -5.80
CA GLN A 148 -3.47 -4.90 -6.78
C GLN A 148 -4.81 -5.39 -6.26
N SER A 149 -5.84 -4.56 -6.43
CA SER A 149 -7.21 -4.91 -6.12
C SER A 149 -8.13 -4.56 -7.30
N THR A 150 -8.83 -5.55 -7.81
CA THR A 150 -9.74 -5.44 -8.96
C THR A 150 -11.17 -5.35 -8.47
N LEU A 151 -11.93 -4.38 -8.97
CA LEU A 151 -13.36 -4.23 -8.69
C LEU A 151 -14.18 -5.12 -9.64
N THR A 152 -14.99 -6.02 -9.10
CA THR A 152 -16.01 -6.74 -9.87
C THR A 152 -17.40 -6.26 -9.48
N LEU A 153 -18.24 -6.01 -10.48
CA LEU A 153 -19.66 -5.73 -10.28
C LEU A 153 -20.49 -6.98 -10.55
N ASP A 154 -21.49 -7.23 -9.71
CA ASP A 154 -22.50 -8.26 -9.87
C ASP A 154 -23.89 -7.65 -9.65
N GLY A 155 -24.96 -8.30 -10.12
CA GLY A 155 -26.32 -7.79 -10.14
C GLY A 155 -26.60 -6.92 -11.37
N THR A 156 -27.72 -6.20 -11.37
CA THR A 156 -28.27 -5.57 -12.58
C THR A 156 -28.19 -4.04 -12.54
N LEU A 157 -28.00 -3.43 -13.71
CA LEU A 157 -28.21 -1.99 -13.92
C LEU A 157 -29.60 -1.77 -14.50
N ASN A 158 -30.29 -0.70 -14.10
CA ASN A 158 -31.60 -0.39 -14.67
C ASN A 158 -31.50 -0.13 -16.18
N ALA A 159 -32.37 -0.76 -16.97
CA ALA A 159 -32.34 -0.74 -18.43
C ALA A 159 -32.52 0.65 -19.08
N LEU A 160 -33.02 1.64 -18.32
CA LEU A 160 -33.15 3.02 -18.80
C LEU A 160 -31.85 3.83 -18.68
N GLN A 161 -30.83 3.30 -18.00
CA GLN A 161 -29.51 3.91 -17.91
C GLN A 161 -28.75 3.71 -19.22
N THR A 162 -28.92 4.66 -20.14
CA THR A 162 -28.32 4.63 -21.49
C THR A 162 -27.17 5.61 -21.65
N THR A 163 -26.97 6.50 -20.67
CA THR A 163 -25.85 7.44 -20.61
C THR A 163 -24.86 7.01 -19.54
N SER A 164 -23.58 7.36 -19.76
CA SER A 164 -22.54 7.14 -18.76
C SER A 164 -22.93 7.81 -17.44
N THR A 165 -23.01 7.00 -16.39
CA THR A 165 -23.47 7.41 -15.06
C THR A 165 -22.49 6.89 -14.02
N LYS A 166 -22.20 7.69 -13.00
CA LYS A 166 -21.32 7.28 -11.90
C LYS A 166 -21.96 6.13 -11.12
N LEU A 167 -21.33 4.96 -11.12
CA LEU A 167 -21.85 3.75 -10.45
C LEU A 167 -21.48 3.65 -8.97
N GLY A 168 -20.44 4.36 -8.54
CA GLY A 168 -19.97 4.33 -7.15
C GLY A 168 -18.57 4.90 -7.02
N ASP A 169 -17.96 4.67 -5.87
CA ASP A 169 -16.63 5.12 -5.49
C ASP A 169 -15.81 3.96 -4.91
N ILE A 170 -14.57 3.80 -5.39
CA ILE A 170 -13.57 2.96 -4.72
C ILE A 170 -12.86 3.83 -3.69
N THR A 171 -12.77 3.37 -2.44
CA THR A 171 -11.97 4.00 -1.39
C THR A 171 -10.71 3.18 -1.13
N VAL A 172 -9.56 3.83 -1.14
CA VAL A 172 -8.27 3.26 -0.69
C VAL A 172 -7.90 3.93 0.63
N SER A 173 -7.83 3.17 1.71
CA SER A 173 -7.41 3.65 3.03
C SER A 173 -5.99 3.19 3.32
N LEU A 174 -5.16 4.12 3.80
CA LEU A 174 -3.77 3.87 4.20
C LEU A 174 -3.63 4.15 5.69
N THR A 175 -3.11 3.20 6.45
CA THR A 175 -2.83 3.36 7.88
C THR A 175 -1.41 2.95 8.22
N ALA A 176 -0.81 3.68 9.17
CA ALA A 176 0.48 3.30 9.72
C ALA A 176 0.35 1.96 10.46
N VAL A 177 1.33 1.09 10.30
CA VAL A 177 1.41 -0.15 11.07
C VAL A 177 1.90 0.21 12.46
N GLU A 178 1.06 0.01 13.48
CA GLU A 178 1.48 0.21 14.87
C GLU A 178 2.51 -0.88 15.24
N THR A 179 3.73 -0.47 15.56
CA THR A 179 4.69 -1.36 16.21
C THR A 179 4.22 -1.60 17.64
N GLN A 180 3.89 -2.85 18.00
CA GLN A 180 3.63 -3.18 19.40
C GLN A 180 4.87 -2.83 20.25
N PRO A 181 4.69 -2.23 21.44
CA PRO A 181 5.77 -1.78 22.31
C PRO A 181 6.61 -2.93 22.88
#